data_AF-A0A842YKM0-F1
#
_entry.id   AF-A0A842YKM0-F1
#
_cell.length_a   1.000
_cell.length_b   1.000
_cell.length_c   1.000
_cell.angle_alpha   90.00
_cell.angle_beta   90.00
_cell.angle_gamma   90.00
#
_symmetry.space_group_name_H-M   'P 1'
#
loop_
_entity.id
_entity.type
_entity.pdbx_description
1 polymer ?
#
loop_
_entity_poly.entity_id
_entity_poly.type
_entity_poly.pdbx_seq_one_letter_code
_entity_poly.pdbx_strand_id
1 'polypeptide(L)'
;VYADRTHHGKEEGILFRELGLKKIHPEHQQIMGELIHEHTQARSKVKRLYEANQKWKKGDHEALKTIHGMLLELAAFYPEHIAKEDKHFFHPSMTYFTSSEQEKMLQEFYSFDQKMIHWKYQKVIEWLGGEASEIESAEPKKDRYKCAVCGYIYDPAKGDAEHGVKPGTSFKDLPADWLCPICYADKTHFKKDLE
;
A
#
# COMPACT_ATOMS: atom_id res chain seq x y z
N VAL A 1 10.33 4.52 10.21
CA VAL A 1 9.23 5.24 9.54
C VAL A 1 8.68 4.45 8.37
N TYR A 2 9.51 4.06 7.37
CA TYR A 2 9.02 3.27 6.23
C TYR A 2 8.44 1.91 6.66
N ALA A 3 9.26 1.04 7.28
CA ALA A 3 8.82 -0.29 7.72
C ALA A 3 7.66 -0.26 8.72
N ASP A 4 7.67 0.70 9.65
CA ASP A 4 6.61 0.92 10.64
C ASP A 4 5.27 1.34 9.99
N ARG A 5 5.31 2.24 9.00
CA ARG A 5 4.10 2.64 8.28
C ARG A 5 3.57 1.52 7.39
N THR A 6 4.43 0.73 6.76
CA THR A 6 3.99 -0.38 5.90
C THR A 6 3.43 -1.56 6.67
N HIS A 7 3.98 -1.87 7.86
CA HIS A 7 3.57 -3.04 8.64
C HIS A 7 2.48 -2.66 9.64
N HIS A 8 2.86 -1.99 10.74
CA HIS A 8 1.91 -1.57 11.78
C HIS A 8 0.82 -0.63 11.25
N GLY A 9 1.11 0.19 10.23
CA GLY A 9 0.10 1.07 9.63
C GLY A 9 -1.03 0.30 8.93
N LYS A 10 -0.73 -0.87 8.36
CA LYS A 10 -1.73 -1.77 7.77
C LYS A 10 -2.52 -2.48 8.86
N GLU A 11 -1.84 -2.99 9.88
CA GLU A 11 -2.48 -3.66 11.00
C GLU A 11 -3.39 -2.73 11.79
N GLU A 12 -2.88 -1.62 12.30
CA GLU A 12 -3.65 -0.66 13.09
C GLU A 12 -4.69 0.07 12.23
N GLY A 13 -4.29 0.47 11.02
CA GLY A 13 -5.09 1.32 10.16
C GLY A 13 -6.22 0.58 9.46
N ILE A 14 -6.08 -0.74 9.22
CA ILE A 14 -7.03 -1.54 8.44
C ILE A 14 -7.52 -2.71 9.28
N LEU A 15 -6.65 -3.67 9.61
CA LEU A 15 -7.10 -4.92 10.24
C LEU A 15 -7.73 -4.70 11.63
N PHE A 16 -7.04 -4.00 12.54
CA PHE A 16 -7.49 -3.77 13.91
C PHE A 16 -8.69 -2.83 13.93
N ARG A 17 -8.75 -1.87 12.99
CA ARG A 17 -9.93 -1.03 12.76
C ARG A 17 -11.15 -1.88 12.43
N GLU A 18 -11.03 -2.78 11.45
CA GLU A 18 -12.15 -3.66 11.05
C GLU A 18 -12.49 -4.68 12.15
N LEU A 19 -11.50 -5.24 12.85
CA LEU A 19 -11.72 -6.13 14.01
C LEU A 19 -12.46 -5.42 15.14
N GLY A 20 -12.18 -4.14 15.37
CA GLY A 20 -12.88 -3.31 16.37
C GLY A 20 -14.37 -3.14 16.10
N LEU A 21 -14.83 -3.38 14.87
CA LEU A 21 -16.25 -3.37 14.49
C LEU A 21 -16.92 -4.74 14.68
N LYS A 22 -16.15 -5.79 14.97
CA LYS A 22 -16.63 -7.18 15.12
C LYS A 22 -16.80 -7.55 16.59
N LYS A 23 -17.66 -8.54 16.83
CA LYS A 23 -17.72 -9.24 18.12
C LYS A 23 -16.65 -10.33 18.15
N ILE A 24 -15.46 -10.00 18.64
CA ILE A 24 -14.33 -10.93 18.73
C ILE A 24 -14.22 -11.56 20.12
N HIS A 25 -13.48 -12.66 20.21
CA HIS A 25 -13.22 -13.33 21.50
C HIS A 25 -12.39 -12.41 22.43
N PRO A 26 -12.67 -12.37 23.75
CA PRO A 26 -11.94 -11.49 24.69
C PRO A 26 -10.43 -11.68 24.66
N GLU A 27 -9.95 -12.91 24.46
CA GLU A 27 -8.51 -13.21 24.32
C GLU A 27 -7.90 -12.51 23.10
N HIS A 28 -8.58 -12.53 21.94
CA HIS A 28 -8.11 -11.80 20.76
C HIS A 28 -8.17 -10.29 20.98
N GLN A 29 -9.17 -9.78 21.70
CA GLN A 29 -9.23 -8.37 22.04
C GLN A 29 -8.04 -7.96 22.94
N GLN A 30 -7.66 -8.80 23.90
CA GLN A 30 -6.49 -8.59 24.73
C GLN A 30 -5.20 -8.62 23.89
N ILE A 31 -5.01 -9.65 23.05
CA ILE A 31 -3.82 -9.77 22.19
C ILE A 31 -3.69 -8.55 21.28
N MET A 32 -4.79 -8.08 20.67
CA MET A 32 -4.81 -6.87 19.85
C MET A 32 -4.35 -5.63 20.64
N GLY A 33 -4.80 -5.48 21.89
CA GLY A 33 -4.34 -4.40 22.78
C GLY A 33 -2.85 -4.49 23.11
N GLU A 34 -2.34 -5.70 23.34
CA GLU A 34 -0.92 -5.95 23.57
C GLU A 34 -0.07 -5.62 22.33
N LEU A 35 -0.53 -6.03 21.13
CA LEU A 35 0.15 -5.72 19.86
C LEU A 35 0.23 -4.20 19.63
N ILE A 36 -0.87 -3.46 19.84
CA ILE A 36 -0.86 -1.99 19.73
C ILE A 36 0.12 -1.34 20.72
N HIS A 37 0.19 -1.88 21.94
CA HIS A 37 1.17 -1.42 22.93
C HIS A 37 2.61 -1.71 22.47
N GLU A 38 2.86 -2.92 21.97
CA GLU A 38 4.13 -3.35 21.40
C GLU A 38 4.55 -2.46 20.22
N HIS A 39 3.65 -2.09 19.31
CA HIS A 39 3.94 -1.16 18.22
C HIS A 39 4.39 0.21 18.75
N THR A 40 3.72 0.71 19.78
CA THR A 40 4.11 1.97 20.44
C THR A 40 5.51 1.87 21.04
N GLN A 41 5.82 0.76 21.70
CA GLN A 41 7.15 0.51 22.24
C GLN A 41 8.20 0.39 21.13
N ALA A 42 7.91 -0.34 20.05
CA ALA A 42 8.80 -0.51 18.90
C ALA A 42 9.15 0.84 18.28
N ARG A 43 8.14 1.70 18.04
CA ARG A 43 8.33 3.07 17.54
C ARG A 43 9.25 3.90 18.45
N SER A 44 9.04 3.82 19.77
CA SER A 44 9.88 4.51 20.75
C SER A 44 11.34 4.03 20.72
N LYS A 45 11.56 2.71 20.69
CA LYS A 45 12.91 2.11 20.60
C LYS A 45 13.62 2.52 19.31
N VAL A 46 12.93 2.44 18.17
CA VAL A 46 13.48 2.86 16.87
C VAL A 46 13.79 4.35 16.83
N LYS A 47 12.95 5.19 17.44
CA LYS A 47 13.22 6.64 17.58
C LYS A 47 14.50 6.89 18.40
N ARG A 48 14.65 6.25 19.55
CA ARG A 48 15.86 6.35 20.39
C ARG A 48 17.11 5.88 19.64
N LEU A 49 17.02 4.77 18.91
CA LEU A 49 18.10 4.27 18.06
C LEU A 49 18.49 5.31 16.99
N TYR A 50 17.51 5.90 16.31
CA TYR A 50 17.75 6.94 15.32
C TYR A 50 18.44 8.17 15.93
N GLU A 51 17.96 8.66 17.07
CA GLU A 51 18.55 9.80 17.77
C GLU A 51 19.99 9.53 18.22
N ALA A 52 20.27 8.33 18.76
CA ALA A 52 21.61 7.92 19.12
C ALA A 52 22.54 7.85 17.90
N ASN A 53 22.04 7.32 16.77
CA ASN A 53 22.77 7.32 15.51
C ASN A 53 23.06 8.74 14.99
N GLN A 54 22.12 9.69 15.14
CA GLN A 54 22.36 11.08 14.77
C GLN A 54 23.45 11.73 15.63
N LYS A 55 23.49 11.44 16.94
CA LYS A 55 24.56 11.91 17.83
C LYS A 55 25.92 11.35 17.41
N TRP A 56 25.97 10.03 17.16
CA TRP A 56 27.19 9.36 16.70
C TRP A 56 27.71 9.95 15.39
N LYS A 57 26.83 10.22 14.41
CA LYS A 57 27.20 10.89 13.14
C LYS A 57 27.75 12.31 13.33
N LYS A 58 27.40 12.99 14.42
CA LYS A 58 27.91 14.32 14.78
C LYS A 58 29.19 14.28 15.61
N GLY A 59 29.77 13.09 15.83
CA GLY A 59 31.05 12.90 16.54
C GLY A 59 30.92 12.46 18.00
N ASP A 60 29.71 12.28 18.53
CA ASP A 60 29.52 11.71 19.88
C ASP A 60 29.69 10.19 19.84
N HIS A 61 30.93 9.73 19.98
CA HIS A 61 31.26 8.31 19.93
C HIS A 61 30.72 7.52 21.14
N GLU A 62 30.39 8.15 22.26
CA GLU A 62 29.77 7.46 23.42
C GLU A 62 28.35 6.97 23.09
N ALA A 63 27.65 7.62 22.15
CA ALA A 63 26.35 7.18 21.65
C ALA A 63 26.38 5.76 21.06
N LEU A 64 27.56 5.23 20.69
CA LEU A 64 27.70 3.86 20.19
C LEU A 64 27.22 2.81 21.20
N LYS A 65 27.42 3.05 22.51
CA LYS A 65 26.92 2.16 23.57
C LYS A 65 25.39 2.09 23.56
N THR A 66 24.74 3.24 23.39
CA THR A 66 23.28 3.33 23.27
C THR A 66 22.78 2.64 22.00
N ILE A 67 23.46 2.84 20.86
CA ILE A 67 23.12 2.17 19.60
C ILE A 67 23.18 0.64 19.77
N HIS A 68 24.29 0.13 20.32
CA HIS A 68 24.48 -1.30 20.55
C HIS A 68 23.40 -1.89 21.48
N GLY A 69 23.13 -1.23 22.62
CA GLY A 69 22.07 -1.65 23.53
C GLY A 69 20.69 -1.68 22.85
N MET A 70 20.38 -0.66 22.04
CA MET A 70 19.09 -0.59 21.35
C MET A 70 18.93 -1.65 20.26
N LEU A 71 20.01 -2.00 19.56
CA LEU A 71 20.00 -3.10 18.60
C LEU A 71 19.74 -4.45 19.29
N LEU A 72 20.34 -4.68 20.46
CA LEU A 72 20.07 -5.89 21.25
C LEU A 72 18.63 -5.94 21.76
N GLU A 73 18.09 -4.82 22.27
CA GLU A 73 16.69 -4.76 22.70
C GLU A 73 15.72 -5.05 21.54
N LEU A 74 15.96 -4.48 20.36
CA LEU A 74 15.13 -4.72 19.17
C LEU A 74 15.26 -6.17 18.67
N ALA A 75 16.48 -6.74 18.69
CA ALA A 75 16.72 -8.12 18.27
C ALA A 75 16.04 -9.14 19.19
N ALA A 76 15.90 -8.82 20.49
CA ALA A 76 15.13 -9.62 21.43
C ALA A 76 13.61 -9.40 21.31
N PHE A 77 13.18 -8.17 20.98
CA PHE A 77 11.78 -7.78 20.94
C PHE A 77 11.02 -8.37 19.74
N TYR A 78 11.56 -8.22 18.53
CA TYR A 78 10.80 -8.54 17.31
C TYR A 78 10.44 -10.03 17.14
N PRO A 79 11.28 -11.02 17.48
CA PRO A 79 10.91 -12.43 17.35
C PRO A 79 9.65 -12.81 18.14
N GLU A 80 9.52 -12.31 19.38
CA GLU A 80 8.37 -12.59 20.24
C GLU A 80 7.11 -11.87 19.73
N HIS A 81 7.27 -10.62 19.28
CA HIS A 81 6.20 -9.85 18.67
C HIS A 81 5.66 -10.52 17.38
N ILE A 82 6.56 -10.91 16.46
CA ILE A 82 6.20 -11.63 15.23
C ILE A 82 5.53 -12.97 15.55
N ALA A 83 6.01 -13.69 16.57
CA ALA A 83 5.39 -14.95 16.97
C ALA A 83 3.95 -14.74 17.48
N LYS A 84 3.68 -13.68 18.24
CA LYS A 84 2.34 -13.32 18.71
C LYS A 84 1.42 -13.00 17.53
N GLU A 85 1.91 -12.24 16.58
CA GLU A 85 1.25 -11.90 15.33
C GLU A 85 0.89 -13.13 14.47
N ASP A 86 1.91 -13.86 14.01
CA ASP A 86 1.76 -14.90 12.99
C ASP A 86 1.08 -16.16 13.52
N LYS A 87 1.45 -16.60 14.74
CA LYS A 87 1.00 -17.90 15.25
C LYS A 87 -0.32 -17.83 16.00
N HIS A 88 -0.60 -16.70 16.63
CA HIS A 88 -1.66 -16.62 17.64
C HIS A 88 -2.76 -15.61 17.30
N PHE A 89 -2.51 -14.65 16.42
CA PHE A 89 -3.47 -13.57 16.16
C PHE A 89 -3.97 -13.53 14.72
N PHE A 90 -3.10 -13.46 13.72
CA PHE A 90 -3.52 -13.17 12.35
C PHE A 90 -4.43 -14.24 11.77
N HIS A 91 -3.99 -15.50 11.76
CA HIS A 91 -4.78 -16.57 11.16
C HIS A 91 -6.14 -16.78 11.86
N PRO A 92 -6.23 -16.84 13.21
CA PRO A 92 -7.52 -16.91 13.89
C PRO A 92 -8.41 -15.68 13.65
N SER A 93 -7.83 -14.47 13.60
CA SER A 93 -8.62 -13.24 13.41
C SER A 93 -9.33 -13.17 12.05
N MET A 94 -8.81 -13.84 11.02
CA MET A 94 -9.44 -13.88 9.69
C MET A 94 -10.82 -14.54 9.72
N THR A 95 -11.08 -15.42 10.69
CA THR A 95 -12.36 -16.14 10.81
C THR A 95 -13.54 -15.23 11.18
N TYR A 96 -13.28 -14.01 11.66
CA TYR A 96 -14.32 -13.02 11.97
C TYR A 96 -14.85 -12.28 10.73
N PHE A 97 -14.22 -12.47 9.58
CA PHE A 97 -14.52 -11.77 8.35
C PHE A 97 -15.10 -12.71 7.31
N THR A 98 -16.08 -12.21 6.55
CA THR A 98 -16.53 -12.88 5.33
C THR A 98 -15.49 -12.73 4.22
N SER A 99 -15.53 -13.57 3.20
CA SER A 99 -14.64 -13.46 2.03
C SER A 99 -14.73 -12.10 1.35
N SER A 100 -15.92 -11.48 1.31
CA SER A 100 -16.08 -10.13 0.74
C SER A 100 -15.42 -9.04 1.59
N GLU A 101 -15.41 -9.20 2.91
CA GLU A 101 -14.72 -8.27 3.82
C GLU A 101 -13.20 -8.44 3.73
N GLN A 102 -12.73 -9.68 3.65
CA GLN A 102 -11.30 -9.97 3.44
C GLN A 102 -10.80 -9.39 2.12
N GLU A 103 -11.56 -9.55 1.02
CA GLU A 103 -11.21 -8.98 -0.29
C GLU A 103 -11.12 -7.45 -0.25
N LYS A 104 -12.06 -6.79 0.44
CA LYS A 104 -12.03 -5.32 0.61
C LYS A 104 -10.81 -4.87 1.39
N MET A 105 -10.48 -5.55 2.49
CA MET A 105 -9.28 -5.25 3.27
C MET A 105 -8.02 -5.47 2.43
N LEU A 106 -7.97 -6.54 1.63
CA LEU A 106 -6.84 -6.82 0.75
C LEU A 106 -6.67 -5.72 -0.30
N GLN A 107 -7.76 -5.24 -0.89
CA GLN A 107 -7.71 -4.11 -1.83
C GLN A 107 -7.25 -2.82 -1.16
N GLU A 108 -7.63 -2.59 0.10
CA GLU A 108 -7.15 -1.47 0.89
C GLU A 108 -5.65 -1.60 1.23
N PHE A 109 -5.17 -2.80 1.56
CA PHE A 109 -3.74 -3.08 1.76
C PHE A 109 -2.93 -2.77 0.50
N TYR A 110 -3.38 -3.22 -0.67
CA TYR A 110 -2.73 -2.90 -1.94
C TYR A 110 -2.71 -1.40 -2.21
N SER A 111 -3.83 -0.72 -1.98
CA SER A 111 -3.94 0.73 -2.17
C SER A 111 -3.02 1.50 -1.22
N PHE A 112 -2.87 1.02 0.01
CA PHE A 112 -1.95 1.57 1.00
C PHE A 112 -0.49 1.42 0.54
N ASP A 113 -0.10 0.21 0.15
CA ASP A 113 1.26 -0.09 -0.31
C ASP A 113 1.61 0.70 -1.60
N GLN A 114 0.67 0.89 -2.53
CA GLN A 114 0.87 1.71 -3.73
C GLN A 114 1.15 3.18 -3.41
N LYS A 115 0.46 3.75 -2.41
CA LYS A 115 0.61 5.15 -2.01
C LYS A 115 1.89 5.45 -1.23
N MET A 116 2.59 4.42 -0.74
CA MET A 116 3.80 4.58 0.07
C MET A 116 4.92 5.35 -0.65
N ILE A 117 5.18 5.05 -1.92
CA ILE A 117 6.22 5.76 -2.68
C ILE A 117 5.82 7.23 -2.90
N HIS A 118 4.53 7.46 -3.15
CA HIS A 118 3.98 8.79 -3.35
C HIS A 118 4.11 9.65 -2.09
N TRP A 119 3.84 9.10 -0.90
CA TRP A 119 4.04 9.81 0.37
C TRP A 119 5.49 10.21 0.62
N LYS A 120 6.45 9.36 0.24
CA LYS A 120 7.88 9.70 0.34
C LYS A 120 8.20 10.90 -0.55
N TYR A 121 7.76 10.87 -1.81
CA TYR A 121 8.06 11.94 -2.75
C TYR A 121 7.28 13.23 -2.48
N GLN A 122 6.06 13.15 -1.96
CA GLN A 122 5.33 14.32 -1.46
C GLN A 122 6.14 15.07 -0.41
N LYS A 123 6.72 14.37 0.56
CA LYS A 123 7.57 15.00 1.60
C LYS A 123 8.85 15.61 1.03
N VAL A 124 9.41 15.03 -0.02
CA VAL A 124 10.57 15.62 -0.73
C VAL A 124 10.15 16.88 -1.49
N ILE A 125 9.01 16.87 -2.18
CA ILE A 125 8.48 18.04 -2.90
C ILE A 125 8.18 19.18 -1.93
N GLU A 126 7.49 18.90 -0.83
CA GLU A 126 7.24 19.87 0.25
C GLU A 126 8.55 20.46 0.80
N TRP A 127 9.56 19.62 1.04
CA TRP A 127 10.87 20.07 1.53
C TRP A 127 11.62 20.95 0.52
N LEU A 128 11.40 20.72 -0.77
CA LEU A 128 11.95 21.55 -1.86
C LEU A 128 11.11 22.80 -2.14
N GLY A 129 10.05 23.06 -1.36
CA GLY A 129 9.18 24.25 -1.51
C GLY A 129 8.16 24.14 -2.64
N GLY A 130 7.95 22.94 -3.20
CA GLY A 130 6.90 22.68 -4.16
C GLY A 130 5.60 22.25 -3.47
N GLU A 131 4.48 22.45 -4.15
CA GLU A 131 3.21 21.82 -3.79
C GLU A 131 3.09 20.50 -4.53
N ALA A 132 2.89 19.41 -3.79
CA ALA A 132 2.59 18.13 -4.41
C ALA A 132 1.16 18.18 -4.96
N SER A 133 0.99 18.17 -6.28
CA SER A 133 -0.31 17.96 -6.89
C SER A 133 -0.86 16.60 -6.44
N GLU A 134 -2.13 16.54 -6.06
CA GLU A 134 -2.80 15.26 -5.83
C GLU A 134 -2.66 14.41 -7.08
N ILE A 135 -1.89 13.32 -6.98
CA ILE A 135 -1.97 12.26 -7.97
C ILE A 135 -3.30 11.59 -7.65
N GLU A 136 -4.36 11.96 -8.38
CA GLU A 136 -5.62 11.20 -8.37
C GLU A 136 -5.24 9.73 -8.49
N SER A 137 -5.54 8.96 -7.43
CA SER A 137 -5.41 7.51 -7.48
C SER A 137 -6.22 7.08 -8.68
N ALA A 138 -5.56 6.55 -9.71
CA ALA A 138 -6.25 5.99 -10.85
C ALA A 138 -7.21 4.94 -10.28
N GLU A 139 -8.50 5.27 -10.23
CA GLU A 139 -9.54 4.27 -10.02
C GLU A 139 -9.26 3.13 -11.01
N PRO A 140 -9.52 1.87 -10.64
CA PRO A 140 -9.45 0.78 -11.60
C PRO A 140 -10.39 1.13 -12.74
N LYS A 141 -9.84 1.60 -13.87
CA LYS A 141 -10.60 2.02 -15.03
C LYS A 141 -11.22 0.77 -15.63
N LYS A 142 -12.41 0.43 -15.13
CA LYS A 142 -13.25 -0.62 -15.69
C LYS A 142 -13.43 -0.30 -17.17
N ASP A 143 -13.24 -1.33 -18.00
CA ASP A 143 -13.50 -1.31 -19.45
C ASP A 143 -12.40 -0.77 -20.38
N ARG A 144 -11.13 -0.88 -19.96
CA ARG A 144 -9.98 -0.80 -20.88
C ARG A 144 -9.86 -2.04 -21.77
N TYR A 145 -9.30 -1.87 -22.96
CA TYR A 145 -9.08 -2.95 -23.92
C TYR A 145 -7.64 -2.94 -24.43
N LYS A 146 -6.98 -4.10 -24.41
CA LYS A 146 -5.60 -4.28 -24.83
C LYS A 146 -5.54 -4.99 -26.17
N CYS A 147 -4.79 -4.42 -27.11
CA CYS A 147 -4.48 -5.02 -28.39
C CYS A 147 -3.59 -6.26 -28.18
N ALA A 148 -4.05 -7.43 -28.60
CA ALA A 148 -3.29 -8.67 -28.49
C ALA A 148 -2.08 -8.73 -29.44
N VAL A 149 -2.00 -7.82 -30.42
CA VAL A 149 -0.90 -7.78 -31.40
C VAL A 149 0.29 -6.98 -30.88
N CYS A 150 0.07 -5.75 -30.39
CA CYS A 150 1.14 -4.84 -29.99
C CYS A 150 1.10 -4.40 -28.51
N GLY A 151 0.06 -4.76 -27.77
CA GLY A 151 -0.09 -4.39 -26.37
C GLY A 151 -0.63 -2.98 -26.11
N TYR A 152 -0.97 -2.20 -27.15
CA TYR A 152 -1.65 -0.91 -26.98
C TYR A 152 -2.93 -1.05 -26.14
N ILE A 153 -3.15 -0.14 -25.18
CA ILE A 153 -4.35 -0.12 -24.33
C ILE A 153 -5.23 1.06 -24.74
N TYR A 154 -6.42 0.74 -25.24
CA TYR A 154 -7.49 1.72 -25.40
C TYR A 154 -8.12 2.02 -24.02
N ASP A 155 -8.06 3.28 -23.62
CA ASP A 155 -8.67 3.80 -22.40
C ASP A 155 -9.85 4.71 -22.78
N PRO A 156 -11.11 4.29 -22.53
CA PRO A 156 -12.29 5.11 -22.82
C PRO A 156 -12.20 6.51 -22.24
N ALA A 157 -11.60 6.70 -21.07
CA ALA A 157 -11.48 8.02 -20.45
C ALA A 157 -10.56 8.97 -21.24
N LYS A 158 -9.67 8.43 -22.09
CA LYS A 158 -8.82 9.21 -22.99
C LYS A 158 -9.40 9.30 -24.40
N GLY A 159 -10.12 8.28 -24.85
CA GLY A 159 -10.51 8.16 -26.25
C GLY A 159 -9.29 8.01 -27.17
N ASP A 160 -9.40 8.51 -28.38
CA ASP A 160 -8.35 8.53 -29.40
C ASP A 160 -8.56 9.74 -30.33
N ALA A 161 -8.17 10.92 -29.82
CA ALA A 161 -8.46 12.20 -30.46
C ALA A 161 -7.81 12.35 -31.84
N GLU A 162 -6.63 11.75 -32.06
CA GLU A 162 -5.93 11.76 -33.34
C GLU A 162 -6.72 11.06 -34.45
N HIS A 163 -7.55 10.07 -34.07
CA HIS A 163 -8.42 9.33 -34.97
C HIS A 163 -9.91 9.69 -34.77
N GLY A 164 -10.18 10.86 -34.18
CA GLY A 164 -11.54 11.42 -34.06
C GLY A 164 -12.42 10.80 -32.98
N VAL A 165 -11.86 9.96 -32.10
CA VAL A 165 -12.58 9.35 -30.99
C VAL A 165 -12.45 10.23 -29.75
N LYS A 166 -13.58 10.73 -29.25
CA LYS A 166 -13.60 11.62 -28.08
C LYS A 166 -13.34 10.85 -26.77
N PRO A 167 -12.73 11.49 -25.77
CA PRO A 167 -12.77 11.01 -24.39
C PRO A 167 -14.19 10.64 -23.96
N GLY A 168 -14.33 9.53 -23.24
CA GLY A 168 -15.59 8.94 -22.80
C GLY A 168 -16.21 7.91 -23.76
N THR A 169 -15.65 7.72 -24.96
CA THR A 169 -16.19 6.74 -25.93
C THR A 169 -15.87 5.31 -25.49
N SER A 170 -16.88 4.46 -25.32
CA SER A 170 -16.65 3.06 -24.95
C SER A 170 -16.01 2.28 -26.11
N PHE A 171 -15.28 1.19 -25.81
CA PHE A 171 -14.69 0.35 -26.87
C PHE A 171 -15.75 -0.23 -27.83
N LYS A 172 -16.97 -0.47 -27.32
CA LYS A 172 -18.09 -0.96 -28.14
C LYS A 172 -18.57 0.11 -29.12
N ASP A 173 -18.56 1.36 -28.70
CA ASP A 173 -19.04 2.51 -29.48
C ASP A 173 -17.99 3.07 -30.45
N LEU A 174 -16.78 2.52 -30.46
CA LEU A 174 -15.77 2.86 -31.47
C LEU A 174 -16.29 2.57 -32.88
N PRO A 175 -15.98 3.43 -33.87
CA PRO A 175 -16.29 3.19 -35.27
C PRO A 175 -15.89 1.78 -35.74
N ALA A 176 -16.64 1.20 -36.67
CA ALA A 176 -16.39 -0.16 -37.15
C ALA A 176 -15.05 -0.29 -37.90
N ASP A 177 -14.61 0.81 -38.51
CA ASP A 177 -13.36 0.99 -39.24
C ASP A 177 -12.22 1.52 -38.36
N TRP A 178 -12.44 1.74 -37.06
CA TRP A 178 -11.38 2.14 -36.16
C TRP A 178 -10.34 1.02 -36.03
N LEU A 179 -9.08 1.38 -36.19
CA LEU A 179 -7.93 0.48 -36.12
C LEU A 179 -7.03 0.86 -34.95
N CYS A 180 -6.27 -0.11 -34.46
CA CYS A 180 -5.24 0.16 -33.46
C CYS A 180 -4.28 1.26 -33.95
N PRO A 181 -4.10 2.36 -33.21
CA PRO A 181 -3.23 3.47 -33.61
C PRO A 181 -1.76 3.10 -33.79
N ILE A 182 -1.35 1.98 -33.19
CA ILE A 182 0.05 1.53 -33.18
C ILE A 182 0.33 0.52 -34.30
N CYS A 183 -0.55 -0.45 -34.50
CA CYS A 183 -0.29 -1.58 -35.41
C CYS A 183 -1.35 -1.77 -36.49
N TYR A 184 -2.38 -0.92 -36.53
CA TYR A 184 -3.47 -0.96 -37.51
C TYR A 184 -4.30 -2.25 -37.49
N ALA A 185 -4.17 -3.08 -36.46
CA ALA A 185 -5.03 -4.23 -36.25
C ALA A 185 -6.47 -3.77 -35.95
N ASP A 186 -7.44 -4.48 -36.51
CA ASP A 186 -8.86 -4.21 -36.26
C ASP A 186 -9.29 -4.55 -34.82
N LYS A 187 -10.52 -4.14 -34.48
CA LYS A 187 -11.12 -4.32 -33.15
C LYS A 187 -11.21 -5.78 -32.68
N THR A 188 -11.17 -6.78 -33.57
CA THR A 188 -11.26 -8.20 -33.19
C THR A 188 -10.03 -8.69 -32.44
N HIS A 189 -8.90 -7.97 -32.56
CA HIS A 189 -7.65 -8.28 -31.89
C HIS A 189 -7.57 -7.71 -30.47
N PHE A 190 -8.60 -7.02 -29.98
CA PHE A 190 -8.61 -6.45 -28.64
C PHE A 190 -9.32 -7.35 -27.64
N LYS A 191 -8.73 -7.45 -26.45
CA LYS A 191 -9.32 -8.16 -25.31
C LYS A 191 -9.51 -7.19 -24.15
N LYS A 192 -10.50 -7.46 -23.32
CA LYS A 192 -10.72 -6.66 -22.11
C LYS A 192 -9.48 -6.76 -21.22
N ASP A 193 -8.95 -5.61 -20.84
CA ASP A 193 -7.82 -5.50 -19.93
C ASP A 193 -8.34 -5.68 -18.50
N LEU A 194 -7.78 -6.66 -17.79
CA LEU A 194 -8.18 -7.04 -16.43
C LEU A 194 -7.11 -6.67 -15.38
N GLU A 195 -6.01 -6.06 -15.84
CA GLU A 195 -4.91 -5.50 -15.01
C GLU A 195 -5.26 -4.06 -14.56
#